data_AF-A0A7Y0W4G7-F1
#
_entry.id   AF-A0A7Y0W4G7-F1
#
_cell.length_a   1.000
_cell.length_b   1.000
_cell.length_c   1.000
_cell.angle_alpha   90.00
_cell.angle_beta   90.00
_cell.angle_gamma   90.00
#
_symmetry.space_group_name_H-M   'P 1'
#
loop_
_entity.id
_entity.type
_entity.pdbx_description
1 polymer ?
#
loop_
_entity_poly.entity_id
_entity_poly.type
_entity_poly.pdbx_seq_one_letter_code
_entity_poly.pdbx_strand_id
1 'polypeptide(L)'
;MLLYHEVIEHNASRHPHKCAVALDAVHYSYGMLQARTTQIARLLVASGVQPGDRVALYSPICIDLIAAYLAVLRVGAITAATHPT
;
A
#
# COMPACT_ATOMS: atom_id res chain seq x y z
N MET A 1 13.54 14.81 0.33
CA MET A 1 12.27 14.58 -0.39
C MET A 1 11.87 13.15 -0.10
N LEU A 2 10.72 12.89 0.50
CA LEU A 2 10.27 11.53 0.82
C LEU A 2 9.64 10.88 -0.41
N LEU A 3 9.86 9.57 -0.57
CA LEU A 3 9.14 8.73 -1.54
C LEU A 3 7.69 8.53 -1.07
N TYR A 4 6.77 8.25 -2.00
CA TYR A 4 5.34 8.12 -1.69
C TYR A 4 5.04 7.13 -0.56
N HIS A 5 5.72 5.98 -0.52
CA HIS A 5 5.52 4.98 0.53
C HIS A 5 6.12 5.41 1.89
N GLU A 6 7.17 6.22 1.89
CA GLU A 6 7.81 6.73 3.12
C GLU A 6 6.95 7.76 3.84
N VAL A 7 6.09 8.49 3.11
CA VAL A 7 5.13 9.43 3.70
C VAL A 7 4.16 8.71 4.65
N ILE A 8 3.74 7.50 4.30
CA ILE A 8 2.82 6.71 5.14
C ILE A 8 3.52 6.21 6.39
N GLU A 9 4.74 5.73 6.27
CA GLU A 9 5.56 5.30 7.41
C GLU A 9 5.85 6.45 8.38
N HIS A 10 6.25 7.61 7.84
CA HIS A 10 6.48 8.81 8.63
C HIS A 10 5.21 9.21 9.41
N ASN A 11 4.06 9.29 8.75
CA ASN A 11 2.81 9.67 9.41
C ASN A 11 2.28 8.60 10.36
N ALA A 12 2.50 7.31 10.08
CA ALA A 12 2.14 6.22 10.98
C ALA A 12 2.92 6.28 12.30
N SER A 13 4.19 6.68 12.27
CA SER A 13 4.99 6.86 13.49
C SER A 13 4.53 8.05 14.34
N ARG A 14 4.09 9.15 13.71
CA ARG A 14 3.73 10.40 14.42
C ARG A 14 2.25 10.49 14.79
N HIS A 15 1.37 9.92 13.96
CA HIS A 15 -0.08 10.05 14.07
C HIS A 15 -0.80 8.72 13.76
N PRO A 16 -0.49 7.61 14.47
CA PRO A 16 -0.97 6.28 14.13
C PRO A 16 -2.50 6.14 14.09
N HIS A 17 -3.22 6.92 14.89
CA HIS A 17 -4.67 6.87 15.01
C HIS A 17 -5.41 7.87 14.10
N LYS A 18 -4.69 8.77 13.42
CA LYS A 18 -5.32 9.74 12.50
C LYS A 18 -5.74 9.02 11.22
N CYS A 19 -6.94 9.32 10.73
CA CYS A 19 -7.44 8.80 9.46
C CYS A 19 -6.48 9.16 8.32
N ALA A 20 -6.05 8.16 7.55
CA ALA A 20 -5.20 8.31 6.38
C ALA A 20 -6.00 8.21 5.08
N VAL A 21 -6.95 7.27 5.04
CA VAL A 21 -7.82 7.08 3.89
C VAL A 21 -9.19 6.56 4.32
N ALA A 22 -10.22 7.00 3.61
CA ALA A 22 -11.60 6.57 3.83
C ALA A 22 -12.27 6.31 2.48
N LEU A 23 -13.11 5.29 2.45
CA LEU A 23 -13.98 4.94 1.34
C LEU A 23 -15.33 4.54 1.92
N ASP A 24 -16.36 5.33 1.64
CA ASP A 24 -17.68 5.22 2.25
C ASP A 24 -17.60 5.17 3.79
N ALA A 25 -18.14 4.12 4.40
CA ALA A 25 -18.12 3.91 5.85
C ALA A 25 -16.80 3.31 6.38
N VAL A 26 -15.93 2.83 5.48
CA VAL A 26 -14.67 2.17 5.86
C VAL A 26 -13.54 3.21 5.88
N HIS A 27 -12.69 3.14 6.89
CA HIS A 27 -11.53 4.02 7.00
C HIS A 27 -10.33 3.29 7.61
N TYR A 28 -9.14 3.61 7.11
CA TYR A 28 -7.88 3.20 7.73
C TYR A 28 -7.19 4.41 8.36
N SER A 29 -6.75 4.24 9.61
CA SER A 29 -5.76 5.15 10.18
C SER A 29 -4.40 4.97 9.51
N TYR A 30 -3.47 5.91 9.71
CA TYR A 30 -2.10 5.76 9.22
C TYR A 30 -1.44 4.46 9.75
N GLY A 31 -1.68 4.10 11.01
CA GLY A 31 -1.19 2.84 11.59
C GLY A 31 -1.76 1.60 10.90
N MET A 32 -3.07 1.59 10.62
CA MET A 32 -3.72 0.48 9.92
C MET A 32 -3.22 0.35 8.48
N LEU A 33 -3.12 1.47 7.76
CA LEU A 33 -2.63 1.49 6.38
C LEU A 33 -1.17 1.03 6.30
N GLN A 34 -0.32 1.46 7.22
CA GLN A 34 1.07 1.03 7.30
C GLN A 34 1.19 -0.47 7.63
N ALA A 35 0.40 -0.97 8.57
CA ALA A 35 0.40 -2.39 8.92
C ALA A 35 -0.02 -3.25 7.71
N ARG A 36 -1.10 -2.87 7.02
CA ARG A 36 -1.58 -3.57 5.83
C ARG A 36 -0.56 -3.52 4.68
N THR A 37 0.02 -2.36 4.42
CA THR A 37 1.09 -2.18 3.43
C THR A 37 2.29 -3.07 3.73
N THR A 38 2.71 -3.13 4.99
CA THR A 38 3.84 -3.97 5.42
C THR A 38 3.54 -5.46 5.26
N GLN A 39 2.31 -5.88 5.58
CA GLN A 39 1.86 -7.26 5.38
C GLN A 39 1.94 -7.66 3.91
N ILE A 40 1.40 -6.85 3.01
CA ILE A 40 1.40 -7.14 1.56
C ILE A 40 2.83 -7.13 1.01
N ALA A 41 3.67 -6.16 1.41
CA ALA A 41 5.07 -6.10 0.97
C ALA A 41 5.85 -7.38 1.33
N ARG A 42 5.63 -7.90 2.54
CA ARG A 42 6.22 -9.19 2.96
C ARG A 42 5.73 -10.36 2.11
N LEU A 43 4.45 -10.39 1.75
CA LEU A 43 3.90 -11.42 0.87
C LEU A 43 4.50 -11.35 -0.54
N LEU A 44 4.68 -10.14 -1.09
CA LEU A 44 5.31 -9.94 -2.40
C LEU A 44 6.75 -10.45 -2.40
N VAL A 45 7.55 -10.07 -1.39
CA VAL A 45 8.93 -10.56 -1.24
C VAL A 45 8.97 -12.08 -1.05
N ALA A 46 8.08 -12.64 -0.24
CA ALA A 46 7.97 -14.10 -0.06
C ALA A 46 7.56 -14.82 -1.34
N SER A 47 6.84 -14.15 -2.24
CA SER A 47 6.47 -14.64 -3.58
C SER A 47 7.59 -14.45 -4.62
N GLY A 48 8.74 -13.91 -4.21
CA GLY A 48 9.92 -13.75 -5.06
C GLY A 48 10.02 -12.43 -5.81
N VAL A 49 9.09 -11.48 -5.60
CA VAL A 49 9.11 -10.17 -6.26
C VAL A 49 10.39 -9.42 -5.92
N GLN A 50 11.10 -8.97 -6.96
CA GLN A 50 12.32 -8.19 -6.87
C GLN A 50 12.10 -6.73 -7.30
N PRO A 51 12.98 -5.80 -6.89
CA PRO A 51 12.97 -4.44 -7.42
C PRO A 51 13.01 -4.44 -8.96
N GLY A 52 12.16 -3.62 -9.58
CA GLY A 52 12.00 -3.55 -11.04
C GLY A 52 11.00 -4.55 -11.64
N ASP A 53 10.55 -5.56 -10.90
CA ASP A 53 9.49 -6.45 -11.36
C ASP A 53 8.17 -5.71 -11.55
N ARG A 54 7.31 -6.25 -12.42
CA ARG A 54 5.98 -5.69 -12.69
C ARG A 54 4.91 -6.50 -11.96
N VAL A 55 4.15 -5.82 -11.10
CA VAL A 55 3.03 -6.42 -10.35
C VAL A 55 1.73 -5.80 -10.82
N ALA A 56 0.83 -6.62 -11.38
CA ALA A 56 -0.51 -6.18 -11.75
C ALA A 56 -1.42 -6.23 -10.51
N LEU A 57 -2.12 -5.13 -10.24
CA LEU A 57 -3.14 -5.04 -9.20
C LEU A 57 -4.51 -5.06 -9.87
N TYR A 58 -5.11 -6.25 -9.93
CA TYR A 58 -6.43 -6.46 -10.50
C TYR A 58 -7.47 -6.51 -9.38
N SER A 59 -8.15 -5.39 -9.13
CA SER A 59 -9.09 -5.25 -8.02
C SER A 59 -10.08 -4.11 -8.27
N PRO A 60 -11.32 -4.20 -7.77
CA PRO A 60 -12.18 -3.04 -7.62
C PRO A 60 -11.50 -1.94 -6.81
N ILE A 61 -11.96 -0.69 -6.93
CA ILE A 61 -11.49 0.41 -6.10
C ILE A 61 -11.87 0.12 -4.65
N CYS A 62 -10.87 -0.10 -3.81
CA CYS A 62 -11.03 -0.34 -2.38
C CYS A 62 -9.82 0.19 -1.61
N ILE A 63 -9.93 0.30 -0.29
CA ILE A 63 -8.82 0.76 0.55
C ILE A 63 -7.61 -0.20 0.47
N ASP A 64 -7.86 -1.50 0.35
CA ASP A 64 -6.79 -2.50 0.22
C ASP A 64 -6.01 -2.35 -1.11
N LEU A 65 -6.62 -1.81 -2.18
CA LEU A 65 -5.90 -1.49 -3.41
C LEU A 65 -4.82 -0.42 -3.17
N ILE A 66 -5.11 0.57 -2.31
CA ILE A 66 -4.14 1.61 -1.94
C ILE A 66 -2.99 1.00 -1.14
N ALA A 67 -3.30 0.13 -0.16
CA ALA A 67 -2.28 -0.57 0.61
C ALA A 67 -1.39 -1.46 -0.29
N ALA A 68 -1.99 -2.14 -1.28
CA ALA A 68 -1.26 -2.98 -2.23
C ALA A 68 -0.37 -2.13 -3.16
N TYR A 69 -0.87 -1.01 -3.66
CA TYR A 69 -0.09 -0.06 -4.46
C TYR A 69 1.15 0.42 -3.72
N LEU A 70 0.99 0.87 -2.46
CA LEU A 70 2.09 1.29 -1.61
C LEU A 70 3.08 0.16 -1.32
N ALA A 71 2.59 -1.07 -1.16
CA ALA A 71 3.42 -2.24 -0.91
C ALA A 71 4.31 -2.57 -2.11
N VAL A 72 3.78 -2.51 -3.33
CA VAL A 72 4.57 -2.72 -4.56
C VAL A 72 5.67 -1.67 -4.67
N LEU A 73 5.32 -0.39 -4.48
CA LEU A 73 6.31 0.69 -4.50
C LEU A 73 7.38 0.56 -3.42
N ARG A 74 7.01 0.07 -2.23
CA ARG A 74 7.94 -0.16 -1.13
C ARG A 74 8.95 -1.26 -1.41
N VAL A 75 8.55 -2.30 -2.15
CA VAL A 75 9.46 -3.37 -2.61
C VAL A 75 10.34 -2.89 -3.78
N GLY A 76 10.10 -1.69 -4.33
CA GLY A 76 10.83 -1.16 -5.48
C GLY A 76 10.35 -1.75 -6.80
N ALA A 77 9.19 -2.41 -6.82
CA ALA A 77 8.56 -2.95 -8.01
C ALA A 77 7.66 -1.90 -8.68
N ILE A 78 7.28 -2.17 -9.93
CA ILE A 78 6.44 -1.33 -10.76
C ILE A 78 5.02 -1.88 -10.74
N THR A 79 4.04 -1.04 -10.43
CA THR A 79 2.63 -1.45 -10.37
C THR A 79 1.83 -0.92 -11.54
N ALA A 80 0.92 -1.73 -12.05
CA ALA A 80 -0.18 -1.30 -12.92
C ALA A 80 -1.49 -1.75 -12.28
N ALA A 81 -2.36 -0.79 -11.93
CA ALA A 81 -3.66 -1.08 -11.36
C ALA A 81 -4.72 -1.10 -12.46
N THR A 82 -5.52 -2.16 -12.49
CA THR A 82 -6.62 -2.33 -13.44
C THR A 82 -7.90 -2.65 -12.69
N HIS A 83 -8.94 -1.89 -12.99
CA HIS A 83 -10.28 -2.17 -12.51
C HIS A 83 -10.84 -3.36 -13.28
N PRO A 84 -11.48 -4.35 -12.61
CA PRO A 84 -11.95 -5.57 -13.26
C PRO A 84 -13.18 -5.44 -14.17
N THR A 85 -13.65 -4.22 -14.44
CA THR A 85 -14.82 -3.90 -15.29
C THR A 85 -14.70 -2.51 -15.86
#